data_AF-A0A7Z9PY72-F1
#
_entry.id   AF-A0A7Z9PY72-F1
#
_cell.length_a   1.000
_cell.length_b   1.000
_cell.length_c   1.000
_cell.angle_alpha   90.00
_cell.angle_beta   90.00
_cell.angle_gamma   90.00
#
_symmetry.space_group_name_H-M   'P 1'
#
loop_
_entity.id
_entity.type
_entity.pdbx_description
1 polymer ?
#
loop_
_entity_poly.entity_id
_entity_poly.type
_entity_poly.pdbx_seq_one_letter_code
_entity_poly.pdbx_strand_id
1 'polypeptide(L)'
;MTNSASNKSVSSLTLALSGVGCASCIAKIENALASVDGVKTAAVNLAAKTVLIESEQSRPNPAPMIAAVEKAGYGATLLKKDEPAEGPSVEEELSHLKSQTLLAAILTLPVFILEMGSHLYQPFHHWVMASLGQSMSWGVQFLLTTLLLLGPGRRFFTHGLKALFQRSPSMDSLVALGSGSAYVYSLVATFLPGVLPQGTAQVYYESAALIITLILVGRYFEEKAKGRTGEAIAKLMDLNPKTARVERNGEFVEVPLASVVVEDRIQVRPGETVPVDG
;
A
#
# COMPACT_ATOMS: atom_id res chain seq x y z
N MET A 1 36.21 -24.89 35.45
CA MET A 1 36.16 -25.11 33.99
C MET A 1 35.11 -24.18 33.43
N THR A 2 35.58 -23.07 32.85
CA THR A 2 34.79 -22.01 32.21
C THR A 2 34.49 -22.38 30.74
N ASN A 3 33.26 -22.16 30.29
CA ASN A 3 32.94 -21.61 28.96
C ASN A 3 31.42 -21.40 28.89
N SER A 4 30.94 -20.20 29.21
CA SER A 4 30.79 -19.07 28.27
C SER A 4 29.80 -19.42 27.15
N ALA A 5 28.51 -19.34 27.47
CA ALA A 5 27.45 -19.28 26.47
C ALA A 5 27.64 -17.99 25.66
N SER A 6 27.96 -18.13 24.38
CA SER A 6 28.08 -17.03 23.43
C SER A 6 26.76 -16.26 23.36
N ASN A 7 26.72 -15.10 24.01
CA ASN A 7 25.63 -14.15 23.89
C ASN A 7 25.71 -13.50 22.49
N LYS A 8 25.19 -14.20 21.46
CA LYS A 8 25.07 -13.64 20.11
C LYS A 8 24.24 -12.36 20.21
N SER A 9 24.86 -11.20 19.94
CA SER A 9 24.21 -9.90 19.98
C SER A 9 23.07 -9.85 18.96
N VAL A 10 21.82 -9.93 19.44
CA VAL A 10 20.65 -9.75 18.59
C VAL A 10 20.62 -8.31 18.11
N SER A 11 20.72 -8.11 16.81
CA SER A 11 20.65 -6.78 16.20
C SER A 11 19.33 -6.63 15.46
N SER A 12 18.62 -5.55 15.74
CA SER A 12 17.33 -5.26 15.12
C SER A 12 17.48 -4.32 13.93
N LEU A 13 16.78 -4.62 12.84
CA LEU A 13 16.69 -3.81 11.63
C LEU A 13 15.21 -3.51 11.35
N THR A 14 14.89 -2.27 10.95
CA THR A 14 13.52 -1.93 10.52
C THR A 14 13.50 -1.66 9.03
N LEU A 15 12.53 -2.24 8.31
CA LEU A 15 12.23 -1.91 6.92
C LEU A 15 10.88 -1.20 6.84
N ALA A 16 10.78 -0.15 6.02
CA ALA A 16 9.51 0.40 5.56
C ALA A 16 8.96 -0.48 4.46
N LEU A 17 7.66 -0.74 4.48
CA LEU A 17 6.97 -1.60 3.55
C LEU A 17 6.01 -0.80 2.67
N SER A 18 5.86 -1.21 1.41
CA SER A 18 4.88 -0.63 0.49
C SER A 18 4.06 -1.72 -0.20
N GLY A 19 2.80 -1.40 -0.52
CA GLY A 19 1.85 -2.36 -1.10
C GLY A 19 1.22 -3.33 -0.09
N VAL A 20 1.40 -3.09 1.22
CA VAL A 20 0.86 -3.93 2.29
C VAL A 20 -0.49 -3.37 2.74
N GLY A 21 -1.56 -4.16 2.60
CA GLY A 21 -2.93 -3.68 2.86
C GLY A 21 -3.79 -4.57 3.74
N CYS A 22 -3.52 -5.89 3.82
CA CYS A 22 -4.40 -6.82 4.53
C CYS A 22 -3.64 -7.75 5.49
N ALA A 23 -4.37 -8.35 6.42
CA ALA A 23 -3.83 -9.30 7.39
C ALA A 23 -3.13 -10.50 6.72
N SER A 24 -3.58 -10.92 5.54
CA SER A 24 -2.92 -12.01 4.79
C SER A 24 -1.54 -11.63 4.24
N CYS A 25 -1.23 -10.32 4.14
CA CYS A 25 0.11 -9.86 3.76
C CYS A 25 1.13 -10.05 4.89
N ILE A 26 0.70 -10.02 6.16
CA ILE A 26 1.60 -10.17 7.32
C ILE A 26 2.31 -11.51 7.25
N ALA A 27 1.54 -12.60 7.26
CA ALA A 27 2.09 -13.95 7.24
C ALA A 27 2.98 -14.21 6.02
N LYS A 28 2.65 -13.63 4.85
CA LYS A 28 3.47 -13.76 3.64
C LYS A 28 4.84 -13.10 3.81
N ILE A 29 4.87 -11.87 4.33
CA ILE A 29 6.11 -11.11 4.54
C ILE A 29 6.96 -11.77 5.63
N GLU A 30 6.35 -12.16 6.74
CA GLU A 30 7.05 -12.84 7.83
C GLU A 30 7.64 -14.18 7.39
N ASN A 31 6.88 -15.01 6.66
CA ASN A 31 7.38 -16.27 6.12
C ASN A 31 8.51 -16.07 5.09
N ALA A 32 8.42 -15.03 4.25
CA ALA A 32 9.47 -14.72 3.29
C ALA A 32 10.76 -14.30 4.01
N LEU A 33 10.66 -13.47 5.05
CA LEU A 33 11.81 -13.04 5.84
C LEU A 33 12.39 -14.16 6.70
N ALA A 34 11.57 -15.06 7.23
CA ALA A 34 12.02 -16.23 7.97
C ALA A 34 12.86 -17.20 7.11
N SER A 35 12.71 -17.16 5.78
CA SER A 35 13.52 -17.95 4.85
C SER A 35 14.88 -17.32 4.50
N VAL A 36 15.18 -16.14 5.03
CA VAL A 36 16.47 -15.45 4.81
C VAL A 36 17.47 -15.84 5.89
N ASP A 37 18.65 -16.29 5.46
CA ASP A 37 19.74 -16.68 6.37
C ASP A 37 20.11 -15.55 7.33
N GLY A 38 20.13 -15.87 8.62
CA GLY A 38 20.46 -14.92 9.69
C GLY A 38 19.29 -14.09 10.22
N VAL A 39 18.08 -14.26 9.69
CA VAL A 39 16.85 -13.73 10.31
C VAL A 39 16.39 -14.70 11.40
N LYS A 40 16.18 -14.17 12.62
CA LYS A 40 15.65 -14.92 13.76
C LYS A 40 14.15 -14.75 13.89
N THR A 41 13.69 -13.50 13.86
CA THR A 41 12.27 -13.15 13.91
C THR A 41 12.00 -11.98 12.98
N ALA A 42 10.77 -11.90 12.46
CA ALA A 42 10.26 -10.75 11.72
C ALA A 42 8.83 -10.48 12.19
N ALA A 43 8.53 -9.24 12.56
CA ALA A 43 7.23 -8.83 13.05
C ALA A 43 6.73 -7.63 12.23
N VAL A 44 5.62 -7.80 11.52
CA VAL A 44 5.06 -6.75 10.67
C VAL A 44 4.09 -5.87 11.46
N ASN A 45 4.31 -4.56 11.39
CA ASN A 45 3.35 -3.57 11.84
C ASN A 45 2.63 -2.95 10.63
N LEU A 46 1.41 -3.42 10.37
CA LEU A 46 0.56 -2.90 9.28
C LEU A 46 0.22 -1.41 9.44
N ALA A 47 -0.01 -0.95 10.67
CA ALA A 47 -0.40 0.43 10.93
C ALA A 47 0.75 1.40 10.63
N ALA A 48 1.97 1.03 11.02
CA ALA A 48 3.17 1.80 10.73
C ALA A 48 3.75 1.53 9.32
N LYS A 49 3.20 0.56 8.57
CA LYS A 49 3.77 0.05 7.31
C LYS A 49 5.26 -0.29 7.47
N THR A 50 5.63 -0.96 8.56
CA THR A 50 7.02 -1.37 8.84
C THR A 50 7.12 -2.85 9.20
N VAL A 51 8.31 -3.41 9.08
CA VAL A 51 8.67 -4.71 9.68
C VAL A 51 9.92 -4.55 10.52
N LEU A 52 9.85 -5.06 11.75
CA LEU A 52 11.01 -5.19 12.64
C LEU A 52 11.60 -6.58 12.45
N ILE A 53 12.88 -6.65 12.13
CA ILE A 53 13.62 -7.88 11.87
C ILE A 53 14.70 -8.02 12.93
N GLU A 54 14.68 -9.13 13.68
CA GLU A 54 15.77 -9.49 14.57
C GLU A 54 16.73 -10.43 13.85
N SER A 55 18.01 -10.09 13.85
CA SER A 55 19.05 -10.91 13.25
C SER A 55 20.03 -11.46 14.28
N GLU A 56 20.54 -12.66 14.01
CA GLU A 56 21.66 -13.24 14.76
C GLU A 56 23.01 -12.59 14.45
N GLN A 57 23.08 -11.80 13.36
CA GLN A 57 24.30 -11.12 12.95
C GLN A 57 24.41 -9.76 13.65
N SER A 58 25.61 -9.39 14.11
CA SER A 58 25.86 -8.07 14.70
C SER A 58 25.71 -6.91 13.69
N ARG A 59 25.78 -7.20 12.39
CA ARG A 59 25.51 -6.25 11.29
C ARG A 59 24.71 -6.93 10.18
N PRO A 60 23.37 -6.99 10.30
CA PRO A 60 22.53 -7.60 9.28
C PRO A 60 22.60 -6.84 7.96
N ASN A 61 22.80 -7.55 6.85
CA ASN A 61 22.72 -6.98 5.52
C ASN A 61 21.24 -6.84 5.10
N PRO A 62 20.74 -5.62 4.80
CA PRO A 62 19.34 -5.42 4.40
C PRO A 62 19.01 -5.94 3.00
N ALA A 63 19.98 -6.05 2.09
CA ALA A 63 19.73 -6.42 0.69
C ALA A 63 19.00 -7.77 0.50
N PRO A 64 19.41 -8.90 1.14
CA PRO A 64 18.69 -10.16 1.01
C PRO A 64 17.28 -10.12 1.63
N MET A 65 17.09 -9.33 2.69
CA MET A 65 15.78 -9.15 3.33
C MET A 65 14.83 -8.37 2.42
N ILE A 66 15.29 -7.26 1.84
CA ILE A 66 14.53 -6.47 0.86
C ILE A 66 14.16 -7.34 -0.35
N ALA A 67 15.13 -8.09 -0.91
CA ALA A 67 14.88 -8.97 -2.04
C ALA A 67 13.85 -10.07 -1.72
N ALA A 68 13.84 -10.61 -0.49
CA ALA A 68 12.85 -11.59 -0.07
C ALA A 68 11.43 -10.98 -0.02
N VAL A 69 11.30 -9.75 0.48
CA VAL A 69 10.01 -9.04 0.50
C VAL A 69 9.54 -8.69 -0.91
N GLU A 70 10.44 -8.26 -1.80
CA GLU A 70 10.14 -8.02 -3.22
C GLU A 70 9.77 -9.27 -4.01
N LYS A 71 10.34 -10.41 -3.64
CA LYS A 71 9.99 -11.73 -4.18
C LYS A 71 8.64 -12.22 -3.66
N ALA A 72 8.23 -11.78 -2.47
CA ALA A 72 6.89 -11.99 -1.94
C ALA A 72 5.84 -11.05 -2.58
N GLY A 73 6.27 -10.06 -3.37
CA GLY A 73 5.41 -9.16 -4.12
C GLY A 73 5.16 -7.80 -3.46
N TYR A 74 5.94 -7.43 -2.44
CA TYR A 74 5.81 -6.17 -1.71
C TYR A 74 7.07 -5.31 -1.85
N GLY A 75 6.97 -4.00 -1.71
CA GLY A 75 8.17 -3.15 -1.70
C GLY A 75 8.75 -3.05 -0.28
N ALA A 76 10.08 -2.99 -0.16
CA ALA A 76 10.76 -2.79 1.11
C ALA A 76 11.94 -1.82 0.97
N THR A 77 12.08 -0.88 1.90
CA THR A 77 13.23 0.03 1.99
C THR A 77 13.76 0.10 3.41
N LEU A 78 15.05 0.37 3.57
CA LEU A 78 15.68 0.44 4.89
C LEU A 78 15.22 1.69 5.65
N LEU A 79 14.67 1.51 6.85
CA LEU A 79 14.41 2.62 7.77
C LEU A 79 15.65 2.86 8.63
N LYS A 80 16.34 3.99 8.41
CA LYS A 80 17.42 4.44 9.29
C LYS A 80 16.81 5.05 10.57
N LYS A 81 17.39 4.69 11.72
CA LYS A 81 16.83 4.93 13.07
C LYS A 81 16.85 6.41 13.52
N ASP A 82 17.58 7.29 12.82
CA ASP A 82 17.81 8.69 13.23
C ASP A 82 17.51 9.73 12.13
N GLU A 83 17.00 9.31 10.97
CA GLU A 83 16.50 10.23 9.94
C GLU A 83 14.95 10.14 9.97
N PRO A 84 14.22 11.29 10.04
CA PRO A 84 12.77 11.24 9.86
C PRO A 84 12.49 10.49 8.57
N ALA A 85 11.64 9.47 8.63
CA ALA A 85 11.40 8.57 7.52
C ALA A 85 11.21 9.37 6.22
N GLU A 86 12.16 9.29 5.28
CA GLU A 86 12.10 9.90 3.93
C GLU A 86 11.03 9.22 3.04
N GLY A 87 9.99 8.65 3.65
CA GLY A 87 8.80 8.19 2.96
C GLY A 87 7.80 9.34 2.82
N PRO A 88 6.90 9.29 1.82
CA PRO A 88 5.82 10.26 1.72
C PRO A 88 5.02 10.27 3.03
N SER A 89 4.66 11.47 3.50
CA SER A 89 3.80 11.59 4.68
C SER A 89 2.46 10.87 4.45
N VAL A 90 1.78 10.47 5.53
CA VAL A 90 0.46 9.82 5.44
C VAL A 90 -0.51 10.70 4.63
N GLU A 91 -0.44 12.02 4.83
CA GLU A 91 -1.18 13.03 4.07
C GLU A 91 -0.82 13.02 2.58
N GLU A 92 0.47 12.97 2.24
CA GLU A 92 0.94 12.91 0.84
C GLU A 92 0.46 11.63 0.15
N GLU A 93 0.59 10.47 0.81
CA GLU A 93 0.15 9.18 0.27
C GLU A 93 -1.37 9.17 0.02
N LEU A 94 -2.15 9.72 0.95
CA LEU A 94 -3.59 9.87 0.80
C LEU A 94 -3.97 10.84 -0.33
N SER A 95 -3.24 11.95 -0.46
CA SER A 95 -3.46 12.94 -1.52
C SER A 95 -3.18 12.36 -2.92
N HIS A 96 -2.13 11.55 -3.04
CA HIS A 96 -1.78 10.84 -4.25
C HIS A 96 -2.82 9.78 -4.60
N LEU A 97 -3.30 9.03 -3.61
CA LEU A 97 -4.37 8.04 -3.84
C LEU A 97 -5.69 8.70 -4.24
N LYS A 98 -6.00 9.86 -3.66
CA LYS A 98 -7.18 10.68 -4.02
C LYS A 98 -7.09 11.16 -5.47
N SER A 99 -5.96 11.70 -5.90
CA SER A 99 -5.78 12.21 -7.27
C SER A 99 -5.83 11.08 -8.30
N GLN A 100 -5.23 9.92 -8.02
CA GLN A 100 -5.35 8.73 -8.87
C GLN A 100 -6.79 8.24 -8.99
N THR A 101 -7.53 8.21 -7.87
CA THR A 101 -8.94 7.80 -7.84
C THR A 101 -9.82 8.77 -8.63
N LEU A 102 -9.58 10.07 -8.48
CA LEU A 102 -10.32 11.10 -9.22
C LEU A 102 -10.05 11.03 -10.72
N LEU A 103 -8.78 10.89 -11.12
CA LEU A 103 -8.40 10.71 -12.51
C LEU A 103 -9.05 9.45 -13.10
N ALA A 104 -9.05 8.34 -12.35
CA ALA A 104 -9.68 7.10 -12.77
C ALA A 104 -11.20 7.27 -12.98
N ALA A 105 -11.87 7.95 -12.06
CA ALA A 105 -13.29 8.25 -12.16
C ALA A 105 -13.60 9.15 -13.37
N ILE A 106 -12.79 10.19 -13.62
CA ILE A 106 -12.94 11.08 -14.77
C ILE A 106 -12.79 10.32 -16.10
N LEU A 107 -11.84 9.38 -16.20
CA LEU A 107 -11.65 8.57 -17.40
C LEU A 107 -12.75 7.51 -17.58
N THR A 108 -13.24 6.94 -16.48
CA THR A 108 -14.23 5.86 -16.50
C THR A 108 -15.65 6.36 -16.75
N LEU A 109 -15.99 7.54 -16.23
CA LEU A 109 -17.36 8.05 -16.28
C LEU A 109 -17.90 8.25 -17.71
N PRO A 110 -17.15 8.80 -18.67
CA PRO A 110 -17.59 8.85 -20.06
C PRO A 110 -17.76 7.46 -20.69
N VAL A 111 -16.86 6.51 -20.41
CA VAL A 111 -16.95 5.12 -20.90
C VAL A 111 -18.22 4.46 -20.37
N PHE A 112 -18.48 4.61 -19.07
CA PHE A 112 -19.69 4.11 -18.41
C PHE A 112 -20.96 4.71 -19.02
N ILE A 113 -21.00 6.03 -19.22
CA ILE A 113 -22.16 6.71 -19.81
C ILE A 113 -22.39 6.25 -21.25
N LEU A 114 -21.34 6.11 -22.06
CA LEU A 114 -21.47 5.67 -23.45
C LEU A 114 -22.03 4.24 -23.54
N GLU A 115 -21.56 3.33 -22.69
CA GLU A 115 -21.96 1.92 -22.75
C GLU A 115 -23.30 1.68 -22.05
N MET A 116 -23.40 2.00 -20.76
CA MET A 116 -24.63 1.80 -19.98
C MET A 116 -25.75 2.72 -20.43
N GLY A 117 -25.46 3.97 -20.80
CA GLY A 117 -26.46 4.89 -21.32
C GLY A 117 -27.10 4.36 -22.61
N SER A 118 -26.31 3.74 -23.49
CA SER A 118 -26.81 3.16 -24.73
C SER A 118 -27.71 1.95 -24.48
N HIS A 119 -27.42 1.12 -23.48
CA HIS A 119 -28.27 -0.03 -23.16
C HIS A 119 -29.52 0.33 -22.34
N LEU A 120 -29.43 1.32 -21.46
CA LEU A 120 -30.55 1.73 -20.59
C LEU A 120 -31.58 2.58 -21.32
N TYR A 121 -31.17 3.37 -22.31
CA TYR A 121 -32.06 4.30 -23.00
C TYR A 121 -31.85 4.27 -24.52
N GLN A 122 -32.74 3.57 -25.23
CA GLN A 122 -32.65 3.40 -26.69
C GLN A 122 -32.53 4.72 -27.49
N PRO A 123 -33.24 5.81 -27.15
CA PRO A 123 -33.04 7.07 -27.87
C PRO A 123 -31.61 7.62 -27.75
N PHE A 124 -30.95 7.40 -26.61
CA PHE A 124 -29.55 7.77 -26.44
C PHE A 124 -28.63 6.87 -27.27
N HIS A 125 -28.90 5.57 -27.37
CA HIS A 125 -28.16 4.70 -28.30
C HIS A 125 -28.25 5.21 -29.74
N HIS A 126 -29.46 5.53 -30.22
CA HIS A 126 -29.62 6.09 -31.56
C HIS A 126 -28.93 7.43 -31.73
N TRP A 127 -28.95 8.30 -30.71
CA TRP A 127 -28.25 9.58 -30.73
C TRP A 127 -26.72 9.40 -30.80
N VAL A 128 -26.15 8.50 -30.01
CA VAL A 128 -24.71 8.16 -30.05
C VAL A 128 -24.35 7.59 -31.42
N MET A 129 -25.16 6.66 -31.94
CA MET A 129 -24.94 6.04 -33.25
C MET A 129 -25.07 7.05 -34.40
N ALA A 130 -25.96 8.04 -34.29
CA ALA A 130 -26.12 9.09 -35.29
C ALA A 130 -25.01 10.16 -35.20
N SER A 131 -24.50 10.44 -34.01
CA SER A 131 -23.55 11.53 -33.77
C SER A 131 -22.10 11.07 -33.90
N LEU A 132 -21.74 9.98 -33.22
CA LEU A 132 -20.39 9.44 -33.16
C LEU A 132 -20.24 8.25 -34.12
N GLY A 133 -21.28 7.43 -34.25
CA GLY A 133 -21.19 6.13 -34.92
C GLY A 133 -20.46 5.08 -34.06
N GLN A 134 -20.67 3.81 -34.40
CA GLN A 134 -20.19 2.69 -33.57
C GLN A 134 -18.66 2.64 -33.47
N SER A 135 -17.97 2.76 -34.61
CA SER A 135 -16.50 2.67 -34.66
C SER A 135 -15.82 3.79 -33.88
N MET A 136 -16.34 5.02 -33.95
CA MET A 136 -15.79 6.14 -33.20
C MET A 136 -16.08 5.99 -31.70
N SER A 137 -17.30 5.57 -31.32
CA SER A 137 -17.66 5.31 -29.93
C SER A 137 -16.70 4.28 -29.31
N TRP A 138 -16.47 3.15 -29.99
CA TRP A 138 -15.52 2.13 -29.55
C TRP A 138 -14.07 2.64 -29.51
N GLY A 139 -13.67 3.48 -30.47
CA GLY A 139 -12.36 4.12 -30.46
C GLY A 139 -12.15 5.06 -29.27
N VAL A 140 -13.16 5.83 -28.89
CA VAL A 140 -13.14 6.70 -27.71
C VAL A 140 -13.06 5.87 -26.43
N GLN A 141 -13.87 4.81 -26.32
CA GLN A 141 -13.83 3.91 -25.16
C GLN A 141 -12.46 3.21 -25.04
N PHE A 142 -11.92 2.72 -26.15
CA PHE A 142 -10.57 2.16 -26.22
C PHE A 142 -9.54 3.16 -25.68
N LEU A 143 -9.54 4.39 -26.20
CA LEU A 143 -8.55 5.40 -25.81
C LEU A 143 -8.63 5.73 -24.31
N LEU A 144 -9.82 6.01 -23.80
CA LEU A 144 -10.03 6.36 -22.39
C LEU A 144 -9.65 5.20 -21.46
N THR A 145 -10.08 3.98 -21.78
CA THR A 145 -9.75 2.78 -21.00
C THR A 145 -8.25 2.47 -21.08
N THR A 146 -7.60 2.69 -22.22
CA THR A 146 -6.13 2.57 -22.35
C THR A 146 -5.41 3.55 -21.43
N LEU A 147 -5.81 4.82 -21.43
CA LEU A 147 -5.23 5.85 -20.56
C LEU A 147 -5.43 5.50 -19.08
N LEU A 148 -6.59 4.95 -18.73
CA LEU A 148 -6.87 4.47 -17.38
C LEU A 148 -5.94 3.31 -16.98
N LEU A 149 -5.77 2.30 -17.84
CA LEU A 149 -4.93 1.13 -17.57
C LEU A 149 -3.44 1.50 -17.48
N LEU A 150 -2.96 2.41 -18.33
CA LEU A 150 -1.55 2.84 -18.34
C LEU A 150 -1.24 3.89 -17.26
N GLY A 151 -2.24 4.63 -16.80
CA GLY A 151 -2.13 5.62 -15.74
C GLY A 151 -2.51 5.03 -14.37
N PRO A 152 -3.66 5.40 -13.78
CA PRO A 152 -4.04 4.95 -12.43
C PRO A 152 -4.08 3.42 -12.25
N GLY A 153 -4.47 2.69 -13.29
CA GLY A 153 -4.59 1.23 -13.27
C GLY A 153 -3.26 0.48 -13.33
N ARG A 154 -2.16 1.15 -13.74
CA ARG A 154 -0.89 0.49 -14.06
C ARG A 154 -0.34 -0.36 -12.93
N ARG A 155 -0.50 0.12 -11.70
CA ARG A 155 -0.02 -0.56 -10.49
C ARG A 155 -0.59 -1.97 -10.32
N PHE A 156 -1.86 -2.17 -10.71
CA PHE A 156 -2.52 -3.48 -10.59
C PHE A 156 -1.87 -4.48 -11.54
N PHE A 157 -1.48 -4.06 -12.74
CA PHE A 157 -0.79 -4.93 -13.69
C PHE A 157 0.65 -5.20 -13.27
N THR A 158 1.40 -4.18 -12.83
CA THR A 158 2.81 -4.37 -12.42
C THR A 158 2.94 -5.26 -11.20
N HIS A 159 2.07 -5.09 -10.18
CA HIS A 159 2.11 -5.93 -8.97
C HIS A 159 1.36 -7.24 -9.18
N GLY A 160 0.19 -7.20 -9.80
CA GLY A 160 -0.70 -8.35 -9.97
C GLY A 160 -0.10 -9.44 -10.86
N LEU A 161 0.49 -9.07 -12.00
CA LEU A 161 1.15 -10.03 -12.90
C LEU A 161 2.42 -10.59 -12.26
N LYS A 162 3.25 -9.76 -11.65
CA LYS A 162 4.47 -10.20 -10.95
C LYS A 162 4.13 -11.22 -9.85
N ALA A 163 3.15 -10.90 -8.99
CA ALA A 163 2.68 -11.80 -7.94
C ALA A 163 2.11 -13.12 -8.49
N LEU A 164 1.39 -13.06 -9.62
CA LEU A 164 0.87 -14.26 -10.28
C LEU A 164 2.00 -15.17 -10.78
N PHE A 165 3.00 -14.61 -11.46
CA PHE A 165 4.16 -15.37 -11.95
C PHE A 165 5.02 -15.95 -10.81
N GLN A 166 5.06 -15.26 -9.68
CA GLN A 166 5.75 -15.72 -8.47
C GLN A 166 4.95 -16.77 -7.67
N ARG A 167 3.80 -17.24 -8.19
CA ARG A 167 2.88 -18.18 -7.54
C ARG A 167 2.37 -17.69 -6.18
N SER A 168 2.24 -16.38 -6.02
CA SER A 168 1.75 -15.74 -4.81
C SER A 168 0.56 -14.80 -5.08
N PRO A 169 -0.57 -15.29 -5.66
CA PRO A 169 -1.68 -14.44 -6.09
C PRO A 169 -2.18 -13.49 -4.99
N SER A 170 -2.53 -12.28 -5.39
CA SER A 170 -3.03 -11.21 -4.51
C SER A 170 -4.34 -10.60 -5.06
N MET A 171 -4.93 -9.64 -4.33
CA MET A 171 -6.05 -8.84 -4.84
C MET A 171 -5.69 -8.24 -6.21
N ASP A 172 -4.49 -7.67 -6.34
CA ASP A 172 -4.05 -7.03 -7.58
C ASP A 172 -3.93 -8.03 -8.74
N SER A 173 -3.60 -9.30 -8.47
CA SER A 173 -3.59 -10.35 -9.49
C SER A 173 -4.97 -10.61 -10.08
N LEU A 174 -6.01 -10.67 -9.24
CA LEU A 174 -7.39 -10.87 -9.70
C LEU A 174 -7.86 -9.67 -10.55
N VAL A 175 -7.54 -8.45 -10.10
CA VAL A 175 -7.87 -7.22 -10.83
C VAL A 175 -7.19 -7.20 -12.19
N ALA A 176 -5.89 -7.47 -12.24
CA ALA A 176 -5.11 -7.48 -13.47
C ALA A 176 -5.65 -8.52 -14.46
N LEU A 177 -5.97 -9.73 -14.00
CA LEU A 177 -6.53 -10.78 -14.86
C LEU A 177 -7.93 -10.41 -15.37
N GLY A 178 -8.83 -9.96 -14.49
CA GLY A 178 -10.20 -9.65 -14.88
C GLY A 178 -10.29 -8.46 -15.84
N SER A 179 -9.73 -7.31 -15.44
CA SER A 179 -9.72 -6.10 -16.27
C SER A 179 -8.87 -6.27 -17.53
N GLY A 180 -7.74 -6.98 -17.45
CA GLY A 180 -6.90 -7.29 -18.59
C GLY A 180 -7.59 -8.19 -19.60
N SER A 181 -8.30 -9.22 -19.16
CA SER A 181 -9.06 -10.12 -20.06
C SER A 181 -10.17 -9.37 -20.79
N ALA A 182 -10.95 -8.56 -20.07
CA ALA A 182 -12.00 -7.73 -20.65
C ALA A 182 -11.44 -6.73 -21.67
N TYR A 183 -10.32 -6.08 -21.34
CA TYR A 183 -9.66 -5.14 -22.23
C TYR A 183 -9.10 -5.80 -23.49
N VAL A 184 -8.39 -6.93 -23.37
CA VAL A 184 -7.84 -7.67 -24.53
C VAL A 184 -8.95 -8.19 -25.43
N TYR A 185 -10.03 -8.73 -24.86
CA TYR A 185 -11.20 -9.13 -25.66
C TYR A 185 -11.78 -7.94 -26.43
N SER A 186 -11.94 -6.79 -25.76
CA SER A 186 -12.47 -5.57 -26.36
C SER A 186 -11.57 -5.06 -27.49
N LEU A 187 -10.26 -5.16 -27.35
CA LEU A 187 -9.30 -4.84 -28.42
C LEU A 187 -9.52 -5.71 -29.65
N VAL A 188 -9.65 -7.03 -29.46
CA VAL A 188 -9.91 -7.96 -30.56
C VAL A 188 -11.26 -7.64 -31.21
N ALA A 189 -12.31 -7.41 -30.43
CA ALA A 189 -13.62 -7.01 -30.95
C ALA A 189 -13.59 -5.69 -31.73
N THR A 190 -12.76 -4.72 -31.30
CA THR A 190 -12.66 -3.40 -31.94
C THR A 190 -11.86 -3.43 -33.24
N PHE A 191 -10.70 -4.09 -33.25
CA PHE A 191 -9.72 -3.99 -34.33
C PHE A 191 -9.63 -5.24 -35.22
N LEU A 192 -10.03 -6.41 -34.71
CA LEU A 192 -10.01 -7.68 -35.43
C LEU A 192 -11.37 -8.43 -35.30
N PRO A 193 -12.51 -7.79 -35.58
CA PRO A 193 -13.83 -8.41 -35.40
C PRO A 193 -14.01 -9.68 -36.24
N GLY A 194 -13.29 -9.81 -37.37
CA GLY A 194 -13.36 -10.98 -38.24
C GLY A 194 -12.77 -12.28 -37.66
N VAL A 195 -12.01 -12.19 -36.56
CA VAL A 195 -11.50 -13.38 -35.84
C VAL A 195 -12.57 -13.95 -34.91
N LEU A 196 -13.59 -13.16 -34.55
CA LEU A 196 -14.67 -13.56 -33.67
C LEU A 196 -15.84 -14.15 -34.47
N PRO A 197 -16.58 -15.11 -33.88
CA PRO A 197 -17.84 -15.57 -34.46
C PRO A 197 -18.81 -14.42 -34.76
N GLN A 198 -19.65 -14.61 -35.78
CA GLN A 198 -20.62 -13.59 -36.17
C GLN A 198 -21.56 -13.26 -35.00
N GLY A 199 -21.72 -11.96 -34.72
CA GLY A 199 -22.58 -11.45 -33.65
C GLY A 199 -21.95 -11.43 -32.25
N THR A 200 -20.73 -11.91 -32.05
CA THR A 200 -20.09 -11.94 -30.72
C THR A 200 -19.11 -10.79 -30.47
N ALA A 201 -18.83 -9.95 -31.48
CA ALA A 201 -17.95 -8.80 -31.36
C ALA A 201 -18.63 -7.66 -30.56
N GLN A 202 -18.68 -7.82 -29.24
CA GLN A 202 -19.12 -6.82 -28.27
C GLN A 202 -17.91 -6.29 -27.50
N VAL A 203 -17.94 -5.05 -27.04
CA VAL A 203 -16.86 -4.48 -26.25
C VAL A 203 -17.19 -4.50 -24.77
N TYR A 204 -16.16 -4.60 -23.94
CA TYR A 204 -16.23 -4.65 -22.47
C TYR A 204 -15.22 -3.66 -21.84
N TYR A 205 -14.94 -2.56 -22.53
CA TYR A 205 -14.08 -1.49 -22.03
C TYR A 205 -14.62 -0.90 -20.73
N GLU A 206 -15.94 -0.78 -20.61
CA GLU A 206 -16.65 -0.34 -19.41
C GLU A 206 -16.35 -1.24 -18.22
N SER A 207 -16.41 -2.56 -18.40
CA SER A 207 -16.19 -3.51 -17.31
C SER A 207 -14.75 -3.46 -16.81
N ALA A 208 -13.78 -3.36 -17.72
CA ALA A 208 -12.38 -3.17 -17.35
C ALA A 208 -12.17 -1.87 -16.57
N ALA A 209 -12.79 -0.78 -17.02
CA ALA A 209 -12.65 0.54 -16.41
C ALA A 209 -13.31 0.64 -15.03
N LEU A 210 -14.53 0.12 -14.89
CA LEU A 210 -15.26 0.11 -13.62
C LEU A 210 -14.54 -0.70 -12.54
N ILE A 211 -14.03 -1.90 -12.89
CA ILE A 211 -13.31 -2.73 -11.92
C ILE A 211 -12.12 -1.97 -11.33
N ILE A 212 -11.29 -1.35 -12.18
CA ILE A 212 -10.12 -0.58 -11.74
C ILE A 212 -10.55 0.60 -10.86
N THR A 213 -11.54 1.37 -11.31
CA THR A 213 -11.98 2.58 -10.62
C THR A 213 -12.62 2.29 -9.27
N LEU A 214 -13.51 1.30 -9.18
CA LEU A 214 -14.17 0.94 -7.93
C LEU A 214 -13.16 0.41 -6.89
N ILE A 215 -12.12 -0.30 -7.32
CA ILE A 215 -11.08 -0.78 -6.40
C ILE A 215 -10.17 0.37 -5.94
N LEU A 216 -9.86 1.34 -6.80
CA LEU A 216 -9.17 2.56 -6.39
C LEU A 216 -9.99 3.34 -5.35
N VAL A 217 -11.29 3.50 -5.60
CA VAL A 217 -12.23 4.13 -4.65
C VAL A 217 -12.25 3.39 -3.32
N GLY A 218 -12.37 2.06 -3.33
CA GLY A 218 -12.35 1.24 -2.11
C GLY A 218 -11.06 1.44 -1.31
N ARG A 219 -9.90 1.39 -1.97
CA ARG A 219 -8.60 1.61 -1.32
C ARG A 219 -8.43 3.03 -0.79
N TYR A 220 -8.95 4.04 -1.49
CA TYR A 220 -8.96 5.41 -0.97
C TYR A 220 -9.76 5.52 0.32
N PHE A 221 -10.96 4.92 0.38
CA PHE A 221 -11.75 4.90 1.62
C PHE A 221 -11.10 4.10 2.73
N GLU A 222 -10.47 2.98 2.41
CA GLU A 222 -9.73 2.15 3.36
C GLU A 222 -8.58 2.94 4.01
N GLU A 223 -7.70 3.55 3.21
CA GLU A 223 -6.57 4.33 3.74
C GLU A 223 -7.05 5.59 4.47
N LYS A 224 -8.10 6.25 3.98
CA LYS A 224 -8.73 7.39 4.67
C LYS A 224 -9.28 7.00 6.05
N ALA A 225 -9.86 5.81 6.18
CA ALA A 225 -10.36 5.31 7.45
C ALA A 225 -9.22 4.99 8.42
N LYS A 226 -8.17 4.32 7.95
CA LYS A 226 -6.97 3.98 8.75
C LYS A 226 -6.22 5.22 9.22
N GLY A 227 -6.05 6.22 8.36
CA GLY A 227 -5.35 7.48 8.72
C GLY A 227 -6.01 8.19 9.91
N ARG A 228 -7.35 8.26 9.94
CA ARG A 228 -8.10 8.88 11.04
C ARG A 228 -7.91 8.16 12.38
N THR A 229 -7.83 6.83 12.37
CA THR A 229 -7.57 6.05 13.59
C THR A 229 -6.11 6.18 14.03
N GLY A 230 -5.18 6.23 13.07
CA GLY A 230 -3.75 6.42 13.35
C GLY A 230 -3.46 7.79 13.97
N GLU A 231 -4.07 8.85 13.46
CA GLU A 231 -3.94 10.21 14.01
C GLU A 231 -4.45 10.30 15.46
N ALA A 232 -5.53 9.60 15.78
CA ALA A 232 -6.07 9.56 17.14
C ALA A 232 -5.12 8.83 18.11
N ILE A 233 -4.52 7.71 17.69
CA ILE A 233 -3.51 6.99 18.48
C ILE A 233 -2.22 7.81 18.60
N ALA A 234 -1.77 8.44 17.52
CA ALA A 234 -0.59 9.31 17.53
C ALA A 234 -0.76 10.50 18.48
N LYS A 235 -1.94 11.13 18.52
CA LYS A 235 -2.26 12.17 19.50
C LYS A 235 -2.24 11.66 20.94
N LEU A 236 -2.63 10.41 21.19
CA LEU A 236 -2.50 9.80 22.51
C LEU A 236 -1.04 9.50 22.88
N MET A 237 -0.21 9.12 21.91
CA MET A 237 1.23 8.89 22.13
C MET A 237 2.02 10.19 22.32
N ASP A 238 1.63 11.28 21.66
CA ASP A 238 2.30 12.58 21.78
C ASP A 238 1.99 13.29 23.11
N LEU A 239 1.00 12.79 23.87
CA LEU A 239 0.74 13.20 25.26
C LEU A 239 1.75 12.62 26.25
N ASN A 240 2.53 11.59 25.88
CA ASN A 240 3.60 11.09 26.74
C ASN A 240 4.76 12.10 26.81
N PRO A 241 5.23 12.44 28.03
CA PRO A 241 6.39 13.33 28.19
C PRO A 241 7.63 12.78 27.49
N LYS A 242 8.30 13.62 26.69
CA LYS A 242 9.56 13.26 26.02
C LYS A 242 10.77 13.44 26.93
N THR A 243 10.62 14.24 27.99
CA THR A 243 11.64 14.55 28.98
C THR A 243 11.13 14.32 30.39
N ALA A 244 12.04 14.10 31.32
CA ALA A 244 11.77 14.01 32.76
C ALA A 244 12.80 14.85 33.51
N ARG A 245 12.40 15.42 34.65
CA ARG A 245 13.27 16.24 35.51
C ARG A 245 13.77 15.38 36.66
N VAL A 246 15.02 14.94 36.57
CA VAL A 246 15.61 13.95 37.49
C VAL A 246 16.65 14.61 38.40
N GLU A 247 16.69 14.20 39.66
CA GLU A 247 17.71 14.62 40.61
C GLU A 247 19.07 13.96 40.27
N ARG A 248 20.07 14.80 40.02
CA ARG A 248 21.46 14.40 39.76
C ARG A 248 22.37 15.31 40.58
N ASN A 249 23.17 14.74 41.45
CA ASN A 249 24.12 15.49 42.30
C ASN A 249 23.46 16.61 43.13
N GLY A 250 22.19 16.44 43.56
CA GLY A 250 21.45 17.42 44.36
C GLY A 250 20.79 18.56 43.57
N GLU A 251 20.89 18.56 42.24
CA GLU A 251 20.15 19.48 41.36
C GLU A 251 19.20 18.71 40.44
N PHE A 252 18.07 19.33 40.10
CA PHE A 252 17.10 18.76 39.16
C PHE A 252 17.45 19.16 37.73
N VAL A 253 17.81 18.18 36.91
CA VAL A 253 18.19 18.37 35.51
C VAL A 253 17.16 17.71 34.60
N GLU A 254 16.83 18.37 33.50
CA GLU A 254 15.94 17.83 32.48
C GLU A 254 16.71 16.87 31.57
N VAL A 255 16.25 15.62 31.49
CA VAL A 255 16.89 14.56 30.73
C VAL A 255 15.87 13.86 29.81
N PRO A 256 16.30 13.29 28.67
CA PRO A 256 15.42 12.49 27.82
C PRO A 256 14.83 11.31 28.59
N LEU A 257 13.55 10.99 28.36
CA LEU A 257 12.87 9.90 29.07
C LEU A 257 13.63 8.56 29.00
N ALA A 258 14.30 8.28 27.89
CA ALA A 258 15.11 7.09 27.68
C ALA A 258 16.35 6.96 28.61
N SER A 259 16.71 8.02 29.33
CA SER A 259 17.84 8.06 30.25
C SER A 259 17.45 7.99 31.74
N VAL A 260 16.14 7.88 32.02
CA VAL A 260 15.62 7.68 33.37
C VAL A 260 15.83 6.24 33.79
N VAL A 261 16.28 6.03 35.03
CA VAL A 261 16.57 4.70 35.61
C VAL A 261 15.66 4.43 36.81
N VAL A 262 15.44 3.16 37.12
CA VAL A 262 14.69 2.73 38.31
C VAL A 262 15.39 3.29 39.57
N GLU A 263 14.62 3.79 40.54
CA GLU A 263 15.06 4.53 41.75
C GLU A 263 15.43 6.01 41.55
N ASP A 264 15.27 6.57 40.36
CA ASP A 264 15.46 8.01 40.13
C ASP A 264 14.42 8.87 40.88
N ARG A 265 14.87 9.95 41.51
CA ARG A 265 13.97 10.97 42.08
C ARG A 265 13.58 11.98 41.02
N ILE A 266 12.29 12.03 40.72
CA ILE A 266 11.72 12.91 39.69
C ILE A 266 10.95 14.06 40.34
N GLN A 267 11.18 15.28 39.86
CA GLN A 267 10.37 16.44 40.23
C GLN A 267 9.28 16.67 39.18
N VAL A 268 8.02 16.53 39.60
CA VAL A 268 6.84 16.88 38.79
C VAL A 268 6.20 18.13 39.40
N ARG A 269 6.07 19.21 38.62
CA ARG A 269 5.40 20.43 39.08
C ARG A 269 3.88 20.32 38.94
N PRO A 270 3.10 21.08 39.72
CA PRO A 270 1.65 21.13 39.54
C PRO A 270 1.28 21.48 38.09
N GLY A 271 0.52 20.60 37.43
CA GLY A 271 0.09 20.75 36.03
C GLY A 271 1.00 20.09 34.98
N GLU A 272 2.14 19.53 35.36
CA GLU A 272 2.98 18.70 34.48
C GLU A 272 2.47 17.25 34.43
N THR A 273 2.60 16.59 33.28
CA THR A 273 2.28 15.16 33.13
C THR A 273 3.34 14.32 33.83
N VAL A 274 2.90 13.23 34.49
CA VAL A 274 3.81 12.28 35.14
C VAL A 274 4.57 11.50 34.06
N PRO A 275 5.92 11.53 34.04
CA PRO A 275 6.70 11.01 32.91
C PRO A 275 6.87 9.48 32.91
N VAL A 276 6.90 8.84 34.07
CA VAL A 276 7.05 7.38 34.24
C VAL A 276 6.24 6.91 35.44
N ASP A 277 5.87 5.63 35.44
CA ASP A 277 5.32 4.97 36.64
C ASP A 277 6.41 4.83 37.70
N GLY A 278 6.09 5.13 38.95
CA GLY A 278 7.03 5.13 40.09
C GLY A 278 6.36 4.69 41.39
#